data_AF-A0A6M8UY07-F1
#
_entry.id   AF-A0A6M8UY07-F1
#
_cell.length_a   1.000
_cell.length_b   1.000
_cell.length_c   1.000
_cell.angle_alpha   90.00
_cell.angle_beta   90.00
_cell.angle_gamma   90.00
#
_symmetry.space_group_name_H-M   'P 1'
#
loop_
_entity.id
_entity.type
_entity.pdbx_description
1 polymer ?
#
loop_
_entity_poly.entity_id
_entity_poly.type
_entity_poly.pdbx_seq_one_letter_code
_entity_poly.pdbx_strand_id
1 'polypeptide(L)'
;MALTVINTSDSSVRVYNQSKYYCIRGTRLADIGRLNDALTNFNKAIETNPQNHIAYFNRATIKIDIGDFIGAREDFERFDSIVKR
;
A
#
# COMPACT_ATOMS: atom_id res chain seq x y z
N MET A 1 22.96 14.47 28.50
CA MET A 1 22.55 14.68 27.09
C MET A 1 22.40 13.32 26.41
N ALA A 2 21.41 12.52 26.82
CA ALA A 2 21.21 11.17 26.30
C ALA A 2 19.71 10.83 26.33
N LEU A 3 19.00 11.21 25.26
CA LEU A 3 17.60 10.85 25.04
C LEU A 3 17.36 10.71 23.51
N THR A 4 17.90 9.66 22.89
CA THR A 4 17.65 9.38 21.45
C THR A 4 17.68 7.89 21.07
N VAL A 5 17.37 6.97 21.99
CA VAL A 5 17.43 5.51 21.67
C VAL A 5 16.11 4.74 21.86
N ILE A 6 15.01 5.38 22.31
CA ILE A 6 13.77 4.65 22.66
C ILE A 6 12.59 4.85 21.69
N ASN A 7 12.74 5.06 20.37
CA ASN A 7 11.51 5.21 19.55
C ASN A 7 11.52 4.87 18.04
N THR A 8 12.55 4.21 17.50
CA THR A 8 12.58 3.86 16.08
C THR A 8 11.90 2.52 15.77
N SER A 9 11.90 1.57 16.71
CA SER A 9 11.22 0.27 16.57
C SER A 9 9.70 0.39 16.71
N ASP A 10 9.21 1.17 17.67
CA ASP A 10 7.77 1.38 17.88
C ASP A 10 7.13 2.17 16.72
N SER A 11 7.85 3.18 16.20
CA SER A 11 7.39 3.95 15.04
C SER A 11 7.36 3.14 13.74
N SER A 12 8.36 2.30 13.47
CA SER A 12 8.38 1.43 12.29
C SER A 12 7.31 0.34 12.35
N VAL A 13 7.10 -0.27 13.53
CA VAL A 13 5.99 -1.22 13.77
C VAL A 13 4.63 -0.54 13.60
N ARG A 14 4.47 0.69 14.11
CA ARG A 14 3.22 1.45 13.95
C ARG A 14 2.94 1.79 12.49
N VAL A 15 3.93 2.28 11.76
CA VAL A 15 3.83 2.56 10.32
C VAL A 15 3.47 1.30 9.53
N TYR A 16 4.14 0.19 9.83
CA TYR A 16 3.84 -1.11 9.20
C TYR A 16 2.39 -1.54 9.46
N ASN A 17 1.94 -1.52 10.73
CA ASN A 17 0.59 -1.93 11.11
C ASN A 17 -0.47 -1.04 10.48
N GLN A 18 -0.24 0.28 10.43
CA GLN A 18 -1.18 1.23 9.84
C GLN A 18 -1.29 1.05 8.32
N SER A 19 -0.16 0.89 7.62
CA SER A 19 -0.16 0.59 6.19
C SER A 19 -0.86 -0.74 5.89
N LYS A 20 -0.57 -1.78 6.68
CA LYS A 20 -1.22 -3.10 6.57
C LYS A 20 -2.72 -3.01 6.79
N TYR A 21 -3.18 -2.24 7.77
CA TYR A 21 -4.60 -2.02 8.03
C TYR A 21 -5.31 -1.43 6.80
N TYR A 22 -4.76 -0.36 6.22
CA TYR A 22 -5.33 0.23 5.02
C TYR A 22 -5.33 -0.75 3.84
N CYS A 23 -4.26 -1.51 3.66
CA CYS A 23 -4.17 -2.52 2.61
C CYS A 23 -5.27 -3.59 2.76
N ILE A 24 -5.42 -4.18 3.95
CA ILE A 24 -6.46 -5.19 4.22
C ILE A 24 -7.86 -4.62 4.00
N ARG A 25 -8.11 -3.39 4.49
CA ARG A 25 -9.40 -2.73 4.28
C ARG A 25 -9.68 -2.48 2.80
N GLY A 26 -8.67 -2.08 2.03
CA GLY A 26 -8.76 -1.91 0.58
C GLY A 26 -9.15 -3.21 -0.13
N THR A 27 -8.50 -4.33 0.22
CA THR A 27 -8.85 -5.65 -0.32
C THR A 27 -10.31 -6.03 -0.02
N ARG A 28 -10.75 -5.85 1.23
CA ARG A 28 -12.16 -6.13 1.60
C ARG A 28 -13.17 -5.28 0.83
N LEU A 29 -12.83 -4.03 0.53
CA LEU A 29 -13.67 -3.15 -0.27
C LEU A 29 -13.70 -3.59 -1.74
N ALA A 30 -12.57 -4.05 -2.27
CA ALA A 30 -12.48 -4.61 -3.62
C ALA A 30 -13.34 -5.88 -3.75
N ASP A 31 -13.27 -6.78 -2.76
CA ASP A 31 -14.05 -8.02 -2.72
C ASP A 31 -15.57 -7.78 -2.81
N ILE A 32 -16.05 -6.62 -2.34
CA ILE A 32 -17.47 -6.23 -2.40
C ILE A 32 -17.80 -5.23 -3.52
N GLY A 33 -16.88 -5.05 -4.48
CA GLY A 33 -17.08 -4.20 -5.66
C GLY A 33 -16.97 -2.68 -5.40
N ARG A 34 -16.58 -2.25 -4.20
CA ARG A 34 -16.36 -0.83 -3.87
C ARG A 34 -14.98 -0.37 -4.31
N LEU A 35 -14.75 -0.39 -5.63
CA LEU A 35 -13.42 -0.19 -6.23
C LEU A 35 -12.80 1.17 -5.92
N ASN A 36 -13.56 2.27 -5.97
CA ASN A 36 -13.06 3.60 -5.64
C ASN A 36 -12.60 3.73 -4.17
N ASP A 37 -13.34 3.11 -3.26
CA ASP A 37 -12.96 3.08 -1.84
C ASP A 37 -11.73 2.19 -1.61
N ALA A 38 -11.61 1.09 -2.36
CA ALA A 38 -10.44 0.23 -2.34
C ALA A 38 -9.18 0.98 -2.80
N LEU A 39 -9.25 1.68 -3.95
CA LEU A 39 -8.17 2.53 -4.46
C LEU A 39 -7.75 3.58 -3.43
N THR A 40 -8.71 4.24 -2.77
CA THR A 40 -8.45 5.22 -1.71
C THR A 40 -7.68 4.61 -0.55
N ASN A 41 -8.01 3.39 -0.14
CA ASN A 41 -7.31 2.70 0.94
C ASN A 41 -5.91 2.24 0.50
N PHE A 42 -5.72 1.79 -0.73
CA PHE A 42 -4.39 1.47 -1.23
C PHE A 42 -3.49 2.71 -1.33
N ASN A 43 -4.02 3.86 -1.73
CA ASN A 43 -3.28 5.13 -1.71
C ASN A 43 -2.80 5.44 -0.29
N LYS A 44 -3.68 5.36 0.72
CA LYS A 44 -3.29 5.57 2.12
C LYS A 44 -2.26 4.56 2.61
N ALA A 45 -2.36 3.30 2.22
CA ALA A 45 -1.38 2.28 2.57
C ALA A 45 0.01 2.63 2.02
N ILE A 46 0.08 3.10 0.77
CA ILE A 46 1.30 3.52 0.08
C ILE A 46 1.88 4.81 0.66
N GLU A 47 1.04 5.82 0.93
CA GLU A 47 1.45 7.07 1.60
C GLU A 47 2.02 6.80 3.01
N THR A 48 1.41 5.86 3.73
CA THR A 48 1.87 5.47 5.08
C THR A 48 3.19 4.70 5.01
N ASN A 49 3.31 3.75 4.07
CA ASN A 49 4.52 2.96 3.87
C ASN A 49 4.77 2.75 2.37
N PRO A 50 5.68 3.52 1.76
CA PRO A 50 6.04 3.38 0.34
C PRO A 50 6.73 2.06 -0.03
N GLN A 51 7.04 1.20 0.95
CA GLN A 51 7.57 -0.16 0.75
C GLN A 51 6.50 -1.25 0.80
N ASN A 52 5.22 -0.88 0.97
CA ASN A 52 4.12 -1.85 0.93
C ASN A 52 3.82 -2.30 -0.50
N HIS A 53 4.62 -3.23 -1.00
CA HIS A 53 4.48 -3.83 -2.33
C HIS A 53 3.09 -4.46 -2.54
N ILE A 54 2.47 -5.04 -1.51
CA ILE A 54 1.12 -5.64 -1.61
C ILE A 54 0.07 -4.59 -2.00
N ALA A 55 0.17 -3.37 -1.45
CA ALA A 55 -0.74 -2.28 -1.81
C ALA A 55 -0.59 -1.84 -3.26
N TYR A 56 0.64 -1.83 -3.81
CA TYR A 56 0.87 -1.56 -5.23
C TYR A 56 0.28 -2.65 -6.12
N PHE A 57 0.53 -3.92 -5.80
CA PHE A 57 -0.02 -5.06 -6.56
C PHE A 57 -1.55 -5.01 -6.61
N ASN A 58 -2.22 -4.87 -5.46
CA ASN A 58 -3.68 -4.83 -5.41
C ASN A 58 -4.27 -3.59 -6.11
N ARG A 59 -3.61 -2.44 -6.01
CA ARG A 59 -4.03 -1.22 -6.73
C ARG A 59 -3.90 -1.39 -8.24
N ALA A 60 -2.83 -2.05 -8.70
CA ALA A 60 -2.62 -2.35 -10.11
C ALA A 60 -3.73 -3.26 -10.67
N THR A 61 -4.13 -4.31 -9.93
CA THR A 61 -5.24 -5.18 -10.33
C THR A 61 -6.55 -4.40 -10.50
N ILE A 62 -6.91 -3.54 -9.53
CA ILE A 62 -8.12 -2.73 -9.68
C ILE A 62 -8.02 -1.75 -10.85
N LYS A 63 -6.83 -1.16 -11.07
CA LYS A 63 -6.60 -0.27 -12.21
C LYS A 63 -6.78 -0.98 -13.55
N ILE A 64 -6.39 -2.27 -13.67
CA ILE A 64 -6.72 -3.09 -14.83
C ILE A 64 -8.23 -3.19 -15.01
N ASP A 65 -8.98 -3.51 -13.94
CA ASP A 65 -10.43 -3.71 -14.01
C ASP A 65 -11.19 -2.47 -14.48
N ILE A 66 -10.68 -1.27 -14.17
CA ILE A 66 -11.28 0.01 -14.60
C ILE A 66 -10.66 0.59 -15.88
N GLY A 67 -9.72 -0.12 -16.51
CA GLY A 67 -9.07 0.28 -17.77
C GLY A 67 -7.93 1.30 -17.65
N ASP A 68 -7.45 1.60 -16.44
CA ASP A 68 -6.25 2.41 -16.21
C ASP A 68 -4.97 1.56 -16.37
N PHE A 69 -4.69 1.16 -17.61
CA PHE A 69 -3.54 0.30 -17.90
C PHE A 69 -2.19 0.99 -17.69
N ILE A 70 -2.13 2.32 -17.84
CA ILE A 70 -0.90 3.10 -17.61
C ILE A 70 -0.61 3.10 -16.11
N GLY A 71 -1.58 3.49 -15.28
CA GLY A 71 -1.40 3.50 -13.84
C GLY A 71 -1.18 2.11 -13.25
N ALA A 72 -1.74 1.06 -13.86
CA ALA A 72 -1.48 -0.32 -13.45
C ALA A 72 -0.03 -0.74 -13.72
N ARG A 73 0.51 -0.38 -14.89
CA ARG A 73 1.92 -0.65 -15.24
C ARG A 73 2.87 0.02 -14.26
N GLU A 74 2.65 1.29 -13.96
CA GLU A 74 3.47 2.04 -12.99
C GLU A 74 3.47 1.37 -11.61
N ASP A 75 2.31 0.88 -11.17
CA ASP A 75 2.19 0.18 -9.89
C ASP A 75 2.91 -1.18 -9.90
N PHE A 76 2.86 -1.93 -11.00
CA PHE A 76 3.62 -3.17 -11.13
C PHE A 76 5.14 -2.94 -11.19
N GLU A 77 5.59 -1.91 -11.91
CA GLU A 77 7.00 -1.52 -11.92
C GLU A 77 7.49 -1.18 -10.50
N ARG A 78 6.64 -0.50 -9.73
CA ARG A 78 6.94 -0.18 -8.34
C ARG A 78 6.95 -1.42 -7.44
N PHE A 79 5.99 -2.32 -7.61
CA PHE A 79 5.99 -3.63 -6.92
C PHE A 79 7.29 -4.38 -7.18
N ASP A 80 7.66 -4.56 -8.45
CA ASP A 80 8.87 -5.26 -8.89
C ASP A 80 10.14 -4.63 -8.30
N SER A 81 10.21 -3.30 -8.33
CA SER A 81 11.34 -2.54 -7.78
C SER A 81 11.52 -2.77 -6.28
N ILE A 82 10.43 -2.96 -5.53
CA ILE A 82 10.47 -3.20 -4.08
C ILE A 82 10.85 -4.65 -3.78
N VAL A 83 10.25 -5.63 -4.47
CA VAL A 83 10.48 -7.06 -4.18
C VAL A 83 11.84 -7.58 -4.66
N LYS A 84 12.49 -6.89 -5.60
CA LYS A 84 13.82 -7.24 -6.13
C LYS A 84 14.99 -6.61 -5.35
N ARG A 85 14.71 -5.74 -4.36
CA ARG A 85 15.71 -5.12 -3.49
C ARG A 85 16.00 -5.99 -2.28
#